data_AF-A0AA47MJ77-F1
#
_entry.id   AF-A0AA47MJ77-F1
#
_cell.length_a   1.000
_cell.length_b   1.000
_cell.length_c   1.000
_cell.angle_alpha   90.00
_cell.angle_beta   90.00
_cell.angle_gamma   90.00
#
_symmetry.space_group_name_H-M   'P 1'
#
loop_
_entity.id
_entity.type
_entity.pdbx_description
1 polymer ?
#
loop_
_entity_poly.entity_id
_entity_poly.type
_entity_poly.pdbx_seq_one_letter_code
_entity_poly.pdbx_strand_id
1 'polypeptide(L)'
;MNSGGFRLFCLPRERKCPLFRGTTGIPAYLIYDHLEGEAKDEIRYRPRADREDPERILTILQDLYGCSKPYVSLQQSFFSRKQLEGESLQEFSHALYCLMEKIERCATLLRDQFVEHVCASDLRRELKRVVRQRPGSSLLEIRAEALRWEREGRPDEYRGRSHSLPALCAVQHVDKVPPSSPARAEMAELKNM
;
A
#
# COMPACT_ATOMS: atom_id res chain seq x y z
N MET A 1 -19.93 20.09 -3.08
CA MET A 1 -19.23 18.99 -3.78
C MET A 1 -19.00 17.89 -2.77
N ASN A 2 -19.92 16.92 -2.69
CA ASN A 2 -19.91 15.90 -1.64
C ASN A 2 -18.98 14.75 -2.03
N SER A 3 -17.84 14.68 -1.34
CA SER A 3 -16.95 13.53 -1.31
C SER A 3 -17.62 12.41 -0.53
N GLY A 4 -18.48 11.63 -1.21
CA GLY A 4 -19.07 10.41 -0.67
C GLY A 4 -17.99 9.35 -0.48
N GLY A 5 -17.42 9.28 0.73
CA GLY A 5 -16.57 8.17 1.13
C GLY A 5 -17.36 6.88 1.15
N PHE A 6 -17.20 6.05 0.13
CA PHE A 6 -17.69 4.68 0.14
C PHE A 6 -16.89 3.90 1.19
N ARG A 7 -17.43 3.83 2.42
CA ARG A 7 -17.01 2.85 3.42
C ARG A 7 -17.32 1.48 2.86
N LEU A 8 -16.29 0.83 2.31
CA LEU A 8 -16.33 -0.58 1.99
C LEU A 8 -16.40 -1.34 3.32
N PHE A 9 -17.61 -1.69 3.75
CA PHE A 9 -17.80 -2.55 4.92
C PHE A 9 -17.20 -3.92 4.61
N CYS A 10 -15.98 -4.16 5.11
CA CYS A 10 -15.46 -5.51 5.25
C CYS A 10 -16.31 -6.20 6.33
N LEU A 11 -17.26 -7.04 5.90
CA LEU A 11 -18.07 -7.81 6.84
C LEU A 11 -17.16 -8.74 7.67
N PRO A 12 -17.33 -8.80 9.02
CA PRO A 12 -16.51 -9.64 9.89
C PRO A 12 -16.64 -11.12 9.53
N ARG A 13 -15.50 -11.76 9.24
CA ARG A 13 -15.38 -13.16 8.84
C ARG A 13 -15.45 -14.12 10.04
N GLU A 14 -16.41 -13.94 10.95
CA GLU A 14 -16.61 -14.84 12.11
C GLU A 14 -18.08 -15.09 12.44
N ARG A 15 -18.87 -15.38 11.41
CA ARG A 15 -19.99 -16.31 11.57
C ARG A 15 -19.88 -17.31 10.42
N LYS A 16 -19.88 -18.60 10.75
CA LYS A 16 -20.03 -19.68 9.78
C LYS A 16 -21.38 -19.48 9.07
N CYS A 17 -21.41 -18.66 8.03
CA CYS A 17 -22.49 -18.61 7.08
C CYS A 17 -22.31 -19.82 6.14
N PRO A 18 -23.26 -20.75 6.06
CA PRO A 18 -23.16 -21.91 5.17
C PRO A 18 -23.18 -21.55 3.68
N LEU A 19 -23.32 -20.27 3.31
CA LEU A 19 -23.46 -19.78 1.94
C LEU A 19 -22.19 -19.83 1.05
N PHE A 20 -20.99 -20.08 1.59
CA PHE A 20 -19.74 -19.98 0.82
C PHE A 20 -19.09 -21.33 0.47
N ARG A 21 -19.91 -22.36 0.21
CA ARG A 21 -19.46 -23.61 -0.42
C ARG A 21 -20.40 -24.01 -1.55
N GLY A 22 -20.15 -23.47 -2.75
CA GLY A 22 -20.83 -23.86 -3.99
C GLY A 22 -22.24 -23.27 -4.13
N THR A 23 -22.44 -22.46 -5.16
CA THR A 23 -23.74 -21.91 -5.59
C THR A 23 -24.61 -22.96 -6.26
N THR A 24 -24.82 -24.09 -5.59
CA THR A 24 -25.79 -25.11 -6.02
C THR A 24 -26.60 -25.50 -4.79
N GLY A 25 -27.68 -24.76 -4.51
CA GLY A 25 -28.66 -25.18 -3.50
C GLY A 25 -29.31 -24.11 -2.64
N ILE A 26 -29.16 -22.82 -2.93
CA ILE A 26 -29.94 -21.78 -2.22
C ILE A 26 -31.33 -21.71 -2.86
N PRO A 27 -32.42 -21.98 -2.12
CA PRO A 27 -33.76 -21.85 -2.67
C PRO A 27 -34.12 -20.40 -2.97
N ALA A 28 -34.88 -20.16 -4.04
CA ALA A 28 -35.28 -18.81 -4.46
C ALA A 28 -36.02 -18.01 -3.37
N TYR A 29 -36.87 -18.66 -2.58
CA TYR A 29 -37.57 -18.03 -1.47
C TYR A 29 -36.61 -17.46 -0.41
N LEU A 30 -35.49 -18.14 -0.15
CA LEU A 30 -34.51 -17.69 0.83
C LEU A 30 -33.82 -16.42 0.35
N ILE A 31 -33.46 -16.36 -0.93
CA ILE A 31 -32.88 -15.16 -1.54
C ILE A 31 -33.89 -14.00 -1.42
N TYR A 32 -35.14 -14.24 -1.81
CA TYR A 32 -36.21 -13.24 -1.77
C TYR A 32 -36.50 -12.69 -0.37
N ASP A 33 -36.46 -13.55 0.67
CA ASP A 33 -36.66 -13.14 2.05
C ASP A 33 -35.58 -12.19 2.56
N HIS A 34 -34.35 -12.29 2.02
CA HIS A 34 -33.23 -11.41 2.36
C HIS A 34 -33.21 -10.12 1.53
N LEU A 35 -34.08 -9.98 0.53
CA LEU A 35 -34.24 -8.72 -0.21
C LEU A 35 -35.14 -7.76 0.55
N GLU A 36 -34.72 -6.51 0.59
CA GLU A 36 -35.44 -5.39 1.20
C GLU A 36 -35.55 -4.22 0.22
N GLY A 37 -36.56 -3.37 0.42
CA GLY A 37 -36.76 -2.15 -0.36
C GLY A 37 -36.90 -2.40 -1.87
N GLU A 38 -36.29 -1.52 -2.66
CA GLU A 38 -36.35 -1.51 -4.13
C GLU A 38 -35.96 -2.85 -4.76
N ALA A 39 -34.92 -3.51 -4.25
CA ALA A 39 -34.47 -4.80 -4.77
C ALA A 39 -35.51 -5.91 -4.58
N LYS A 40 -36.30 -5.86 -3.49
CA LYS A 40 -37.39 -6.81 -3.24
C LYS A 40 -38.56 -6.57 -4.20
N ASP A 41 -38.88 -5.30 -4.45
CA ASP A 41 -39.94 -4.90 -5.35
C ASP A 41 -39.60 -5.25 -6.80
N GLU A 42 -38.35 -5.03 -7.23
CA GLU A 42 -37.86 -5.43 -8.55
C GLU A 42 -38.09 -6.91 -8.82
N ILE A 43 -37.76 -7.80 -7.86
CA ILE A 43 -38.02 -9.23 -8.00
C ILE A 43 -39.50 -9.55 -7.88
N ARG A 44 -40.26 -8.85 -7.01
CA ARG A 44 -41.70 -9.07 -6.81
C ARG A 44 -42.49 -8.94 -8.12
N TYR A 45 -42.14 -7.98 -8.96
CA TYR A 45 -42.85 -7.69 -10.21
C TYR A 45 -42.42 -8.58 -11.40
N ARG A 46 -41.43 -9.46 -11.22
CA ARG A 46 -40.99 -10.39 -12.28
C ARG A 46 -41.97 -11.56 -12.49
N PRO A 47 -41.98 -12.16 -13.69
CA PRO A 47 -42.69 -13.41 -13.94
C PRO A 47 -42.37 -14.51 -12.92
N ARG A 48 -43.33 -15.38 -12.64
CA ARG A 48 -43.17 -16.48 -11.67
C ARG A 48 -41.93 -17.36 -11.96
N ALA A 49 -41.66 -17.62 -13.24
CA ALA A 49 -40.49 -18.39 -13.67
C ALA A 49 -39.15 -17.76 -13.23
N ASP A 50 -39.08 -16.43 -13.17
CA ASP A 50 -37.87 -15.72 -12.73
C ASP A 50 -37.78 -15.62 -11.21
N ARG A 51 -38.91 -15.68 -10.49
CA ARG A 51 -38.98 -15.58 -9.01
C ARG A 51 -38.81 -16.92 -8.28
N GLU A 52 -38.95 -18.03 -8.99
CA GLU A 52 -38.81 -19.38 -8.42
C GLU A 52 -37.45 -20.00 -8.73
N ASP A 53 -36.68 -19.39 -9.64
CA ASP A 53 -35.34 -19.82 -10.00
C ASP A 53 -34.29 -18.91 -9.33
N PRO A 54 -33.48 -19.44 -8.39
CA PRO A 54 -32.50 -18.64 -7.67
C PRO A 54 -31.43 -18.02 -8.60
N GLU A 55 -31.04 -18.71 -9.67
CA GLU A 55 -30.02 -18.20 -10.60
C GLU A 55 -30.56 -17.02 -11.39
N ARG A 56 -31.85 -17.04 -11.74
CA ARG A 56 -32.52 -15.93 -12.45
C ARG A 56 -32.69 -14.72 -11.55
N ILE A 57 -33.05 -14.92 -10.28
CA ILE A 57 -33.07 -13.84 -9.28
C ILE A 57 -31.69 -13.19 -9.17
N LEU A 58 -30.63 -13.98 -9.00
CA LEU A 58 -29.27 -13.46 -8.85
C LEU A 58 -28.79 -12.73 -10.10
N THR A 59 -29.10 -13.26 -11.29
CA THR A 59 -28.78 -12.61 -12.58
C THR A 59 -29.46 -11.25 -12.69
N ILE A 60 -30.76 -11.16 -12.38
CA ILE A 60 -31.51 -9.90 -12.42
C ILE A 60 -30.92 -8.88 -11.43
N LEU A 61 -30.59 -9.30 -10.21
CA LEU A 61 -29.98 -8.43 -9.21
C LEU A 61 -28.58 -7.98 -9.65
N GLN A 62 -27.82 -8.85 -10.30
CA GLN A 62 -26.50 -8.52 -10.85
C GLN A 62 -26.61 -7.57 -12.04
N ASP A 63 -27.64 -7.66 -12.87
CA ASP A 63 -27.84 -6.75 -14.00
C ASP A 63 -28.28 -5.35 -13.53
N LEU A 64 -29.19 -5.28 -12.55
CA LEU A 64 -29.75 -4.02 -12.05
C LEU A 64 -28.83 -3.32 -11.05
N TYR A 65 -28.21 -4.09 -10.16
CA TYR A 65 -27.44 -3.57 -9.03
C TYR A 65 -25.98 -4.00 -9.04
N GLY A 66 -25.58 -4.88 -9.97
CA GLY A 66 -24.19 -5.29 -10.09
C GLY A 66 -23.33 -4.13 -10.59
N CYS A 67 -22.32 -3.81 -9.81
CA CYS A 67 -21.34 -2.80 -10.19
C CYS A 67 -20.29 -3.43 -11.13
N SER A 68 -20.63 -3.60 -12.42
CA SER A 68 -19.67 -3.98 -13.45
C SER A 68 -18.84 -2.74 -13.84
N LYS A 69 -17.77 -2.48 -13.09
CA LYS A 69 -16.73 -1.59 -13.59
C LYS A 69 -16.00 -2.32 -14.73
N PRO A 70 -15.77 -1.67 -15.88
CA PRO A 70 -15.03 -2.32 -16.95
C PRO A 70 -13.64 -2.71 -16.43
N TYR A 71 -13.13 -3.84 -16.94
CA TYR A 71 -11.87 -4.43 -16.47
C TYR A 71 -10.71 -3.43 -16.39
N VAL A 72 -10.58 -2.56 -17.40
CA VAL A 72 -9.56 -1.52 -17.45
C VAL A 72 -9.68 -0.54 -16.28
N SER A 73 -10.89 -0.16 -15.88
CA SER A 73 -11.12 0.70 -14.73
C SER A 73 -10.82 0.00 -13.41
N LEU A 74 -11.05 -1.31 -13.31
CA LEU A 74 -10.65 -2.10 -12.15
C LEU A 74 -9.13 -2.18 -12.04
N GLN A 75 -8.43 -2.45 -13.16
CA GLN A 75 -6.97 -2.43 -13.20
C GLN A 75 -6.40 -1.07 -12.80
N GLN A 76 -6.95 0.02 -13.35
CA GLN A 76 -6.53 1.37 -12.99
C GLN A 76 -6.74 1.63 -11.50
N SER A 77 -7.90 1.22 -10.95
CA SER A 77 -8.20 1.34 -9.52
C SER A 77 -7.19 0.56 -8.67
N PHE A 78 -6.76 -0.63 -9.11
CA PHE A 78 -5.76 -1.44 -8.41
C PHE A 78 -4.37 -0.79 -8.43
N PHE A 79 -3.86 -0.43 -9.60
CA PHE A 79 -2.49 0.10 -9.72
C PHE A 79 -2.35 1.54 -9.18
N SER A 80 -3.43 2.31 -9.17
CA SER A 80 -3.43 3.64 -8.54
C SER A 80 -3.60 3.60 -7.02
N ARG A 81 -3.93 2.44 -6.45
CA ARG A 81 -4.21 2.32 -5.02
C ARG A 81 -2.91 2.42 -4.20
N LYS A 82 -2.85 3.43 -3.33
CA LYS A 82 -1.78 3.66 -2.34
C LYS A 82 -2.37 3.79 -0.95
N GLN A 83 -1.63 3.43 0.10
CA GLN A 83 -2.10 3.60 1.48
C GLN A 83 -2.52 5.07 1.71
N LEU A 84 -3.74 5.27 2.20
CA LEU A 84 -4.27 6.60 2.47
C LEU A 84 -3.73 7.15 3.80
N GLU A 85 -3.83 8.46 3.99
CA GLU A 85 -3.49 9.09 5.26
C GLU A 85 -4.44 8.62 6.37
N GLY A 86 -3.88 8.16 7.50
CA GLY A 86 -4.64 7.58 8.61
C GLY A 86 -5.18 6.17 8.38
N GLU A 87 -4.95 5.58 7.20
CA GLU A 87 -5.35 4.20 6.91
C GLU A 87 -4.35 3.20 7.51
N SER A 88 -4.86 2.20 8.22
CA SER A 88 -4.03 1.13 8.78
C SER A 88 -3.49 0.20 7.68
N LEU A 89 -2.36 -0.47 7.94
CA LEU A 89 -1.82 -1.48 7.04
C LEU A 89 -2.82 -2.62 6.76
N GLN A 90 -3.66 -2.95 7.74
CA GLN A 90 -4.68 -3.98 7.60
C GLN A 90 -5.77 -3.55 6.63
N GLU A 91 -6.32 -2.34 6.78
CA GLU A 91 -7.32 -1.78 5.86
C GLU A 91 -6.77 -1.67 4.44
N PHE A 92 -5.55 -1.16 4.30
CA PHE A 92 -4.90 -1.06 3.00
C PHE A 92 -4.74 -2.43 2.32
N SER A 93 -4.26 -3.44 3.06
CA SER A 93 -4.11 -4.80 2.53
C SER A 93 -5.44 -5.40 2.09
N HIS A 94 -6.52 -5.18 2.86
CA HIS A 94 -7.85 -5.65 2.51
C HIS A 94 -8.40 -4.94 1.27
N ALA A 95 -8.22 -3.62 1.17
CA ALA A 95 -8.63 -2.88 -0.02
C ALA A 95 -7.97 -3.41 -1.30
N LEU A 96 -6.68 -3.79 -1.23
CA LEU A 96 -5.99 -4.44 -2.35
C LEU A 96 -6.58 -5.81 -2.68
N TYR A 97 -6.90 -6.63 -1.69
CA TYR A 97 -7.57 -7.92 -1.91
C TYR A 97 -8.93 -7.76 -2.59
N CYS A 98 -9.78 -6.84 -2.10
CA CYS A 98 -11.09 -6.58 -2.69
C CYS A 98 -11.01 -6.07 -4.14
N LEU A 99 -9.93 -5.36 -4.49
CA LEU A 99 -9.69 -4.94 -5.87
C LEU A 99 -9.19 -6.12 -6.72
N MET A 100 -8.29 -6.95 -6.20
CA MET A 100 -7.73 -8.08 -6.95
C MET A 100 -8.74 -9.20 -7.19
N GLU A 101 -9.65 -9.45 -6.26
CA GLU A 101 -10.75 -10.41 -6.42
C GLU A 101 -11.57 -10.13 -7.69
N LYS A 102 -11.71 -8.85 -8.08
CA LYS A 102 -12.45 -8.43 -9.27
C LYS A 102 -11.64 -8.49 -10.57
N ILE A 103 -10.32 -8.69 -10.49
CA ILE A 103 -9.40 -8.65 -11.65
C ILE A 103 -8.81 -10.04 -11.93
N GLU A 104 -8.94 -11.00 -10.99
CA GLU A 104 -8.49 -12.39 -11.09
C GLU A 104 -7.00 -12.52 -11.49
N ARG A 105 -6.08 -11.87 -10.75
CA ARG A 105 -4.63 -11.92 -11.09
C ARG A 105 -3.75 -12.47 -9.98
N CYS A 106 -2.46 -12.57 -10.34
CA CYS A 106 -1.39 -13.21 -9.60
C CYS A 106 -1.14 -12.60 -8.20
N ALA A 107 -0.89 -13.48 -7.22
CA ALA A 107 -0.55 -13.12 -5.84
C ALA A 107 0.72 -12.26 -5.70
N THR A 108 1.65 -12.34 -6.67
CA THR A 108 2.87 -11.51 -6.65
C THR A 108 2.56 -10.03 -6.87
N LEU A 109 1.63 -9.70 -7.77
CA LEU A 109 1.22 -8.30 -8.01
C LEU A 109 0.58 -7.67 -6.77
N LEU A 110 -0.22 -8.45 -6.03
CA LEU A 110 -0.82 -8.03 -4.77
C LEU A 110 0.25 -7.62 -3.75
N ARG A 111 1.23 -8.48 -3.57
CA ARG A 111 2.36 -8.22 -2.67
C ARG A 111 3.14 -6.99 -3.11
N ASP A 112 3.50 -6.93 -4.39
CA ASP A 112 4.39 -5.88 -4.89
C ASP A 112 3.69 -4.50 -4.83
N GLN A 113 2.39 -4.43 -5.13
CA GLN A 113 1.57 -3.22 -4.96
C GLN A 113 1.52 -2.75 -3.50
N PHE A 114 1.35 -3.68 -2.56
CA PHE A 114 1.34 -3.34 -1.13
C PHE A 114 2.70 -2.77 -0.71
N VAL A 115 3.79 -3.47 -1.02
CA VAL A 115 5.15 -3.06 -0.64
C VAL A 115 5.50 -1.70 -1.24
N GLU A 116 5.17 -1.44 -2.50
CA GLU A 116 5.53 -0.18 -3.17
C GLU A 116 4.81 1.03 -2.57
N HIS A 117 3.59 0.85 -2.08
CA HIS A 117 2.68 1.94 -1.77
C HIS A 117 2.22 2.03 -0.31
N VAL A 118 2.93 1.36 0.60
CA VAL A 118 2.93 1.71 2.03
C VAL A 118 3.44 3.14 2.21
N CYS A 119 2.75 3.91 3.06
CA CYS A 119 3.02 5.32 3.30
C CYS A 119 4.38 5.56 3.98
N ALA A 120 4.68 4.77 5.02
CA ALA A 120 5.92 4.90 5.78
C ALA A 120 7.14 4.43 4.94
N SER A 121 8.02 5.38 4.58
CA SER A 121 9.17 5.10 3.71
C SER A 121 10.19 4.13 4.31
N ASP A 122 10.44 4.19 5.62
CA ASP A 122 11.35 3.27 6.31
C ASP A 122 10.81 1.84 6.31
N LEU A 123 9.52 1.69 6.62
CA LEU A 123 8.83 0.41 6.55
C LEU A 123 8.85 -0.14 5.12
N ARG A 124 8.53 0.68 4.12
CA ARG A 124 8.61 0.26 2.71
C ARG A 124 9.99 -0.23 2.32
N ARG A 125 11.06 0.44 2.73
CA ARG A 125 12.45 0.00 2.49
C ARG A 125 12.70 -1.37 3.12
N GLU A 126 12.23 -1.56 4.34
CA GLU A 126 12.37 -2.81 5.07
C GLU A 126 11.58 -3.95 4.41
N LEU A 127 10.34 -3.72 4.00
CA LEU A 127 9.55 -4.72 3.27
C LEU A 127 10.19 -5.11 1.93
N LYS A 128 10.75 -4.13 1.18
CA LYS A 128 11.54 -4.42 -0.03
C LYS A 128 12.75 -5.31 0.28
N ARG A 129 13.41 -5.11 1.42
CA ARG A 129 14.52 -5.97 1.88
C ARG A 129 14.03 -7.39 2.15
N VAL A 130 12.91 -7.56 2.84
CA VAL A 130 12.30 -8.87 3.14
C VAL A 130 11.94 -9.61 1.85
N VAL A 131 11.29 -8.95 0.89
CA VAL A 131 10.92 -9.57 -0.40
C VAL A 131 12.14 -10.02 -1.19
N ARG A 132 13.25 -9.26 -1.17
CA ARG A 132 14.50 -9.69 -1.82
C ARG A 132 15.11 -10.93 -1.18
N GLN A 133 15.02 -11.06 0.15
CA GLN A 133 15.50 -12.24 0.86
C GLN A 133 14.59 -13.44 0.67
N ARG A 134 13.28 -13.20 0.53
CA ARG A 134 12.24 -14.22 0.43
C ARG A 134 11.31 -13.90 -0.75
N PRO A 135 11.74 -14.11 -2.01
CA PRO A 135 10.94 -13.72 -3.19
C PRO A 135 9.66 -14.54 -3.34
N GLY A 136 9.53 -15.68 -2.66
CA GLY A 136 8.32 -16.50 -2.61
C GLY A 136 7.30 -16.07 -1.56
N SER A 137 7.58 -15.07 -0.73
CA SER A 137 6.66 -14.65 0.33
C SER A 137 5.34 -14.15 -0.26
N SER A 138 4.23 -14.51 0.37
CA SER A 138 2.88 -14.04 0.03
C SER A 138 2.59 -12.64 0.59
N LEU A 139 1.54 -11.98 0.09
CA LEU A 139 1.08 -10.71 0.67
C LEU A 139 0.70 -10.85 2.16
N LEU A 140 0.11 -11.98 2.58
CA LEU A 140 -0.26 -12.18 3.99
C LEU A 140 0.96 -12.23 4.91
N GLU A 141 2.02 -12.90 4.47
CA GLU A 141 3.29 -12.96 5.21
C GLU A 141 3.94 -11.58 5.29
N ILE A 142 4.01 -10.86 4.17
CA ILE A 142 4.55 -9.49 4.13
C ILE A 142 3.74 -8.53 5.01
N ARG A 143 2.41 -8.67 5.04
CA ARG A 143 1.57 -7.90 5.95
C ARG A 143 1.88 -8.22 7.42
N ALA A 144 2.09 -9.49 7.76
CA ALA A 144 2.44 -9.88 9.11
C ALA A 144 3.80 -9.28 9.53
N GLU A 145 4.80 -9.26 8.63
CA GLU A 145 6.07 -8.55 8.84
C GLU A 145 5.86 -7.06 9.07
N ALA A 146 4.99 -6.43 8.28
CA ALA A 146 4.71 -5.01 8.39
C ALA A 146 4.05 -4.64 9.74
N LEU A 147 3.08 -5.44 10.19
CA LEU A 147 2.45 -5.28 11.51
C LEU A 147 3.42 -5.58 12.65
N ARG A 148 4.37 -6.50 12.47
CA ARG A 148 5.45 -6.71 13.45
C ARG A 148 6.33 -5.48 13.56
N TRP A 149 6.77 -4.93 12.43
CA TRP A 149 7.59 -3.72 12.38
C TRP A 149 6.91 -2.52 13.04
N GLU A 150 5.60 -2.32 12.83
CA GLU A 150 4.85 -1.26 13.53
C GLU A 150 4.83 -1.46 15.05
N ARG A 151 4.74 -2.70 15.54
CA ARG A 151 4.76 -3.01 16.98
C ARG A 151 6.14 -2.89 17.60
N GLU A 152 7.17 -3.27 16.86
CA GLU A 152 8.58 -3.17 17.28
C GLU A 152 9.05 -1.71 17.33
N GLY A 153 8.33 -0.80 16.67
CA GLY A 153 8.67 0.60 16.58
C GLY A 153 9.78 0.85 15.55
N ARG A 154 10.03 2.14 15.24
CA ARG A 154 11.11 2.48 14.33
C ARG A 154 12.44 2.03 14.94
N PRO A 155 13.24 1.19 14.26
CA PRO A 155 14.64 1.12 14.60
C PRO A 155 15.24 2.50 14.28
N ASP A 156 15.74 3.18 15.31
CA ASP A 156 16.61 4.36 15.25
C ASP A 156 16.05 5.75 15.64
N GLU A 157 15.34 5.85 16.76
CA GLU A 157 15.49 7.05 17.64
C GLU A 157 16.67 6.92 18.63
N TYR A 158 17.39 5.79 18.60
CA TYR A 158 18.52 5.47 19.48
C TYR A 158 19.92 5.58 18.85
N ARG A 159 20.07 6.02 17.59
CA ARG A 159 21.27 6.78 17.20
C ARG A 159 21.16 8.15 17.82
N GLY A 160 21.45 8.17 19.12
CA GLY A 160 21.91 9.37 19.78
C GLY A 160 22.90 10.06 18.87
N ARG A 161 22.69 11.38 18.72
CA ARG A 161 23.68 12.37 18.29
C ARG A 161 25.04 11.72 18.07
N SER A 162 25.51 11.68 16.83
CA SER A 162 26.94 11.64 16.58
C SER A 162 27.53 12.80 17.37
N HIS A 163 28.01 12.55 18.58
CA HIS A 163 28.90 13.43 19.29
C HIS A 163 30.14 13.46 18.42
N SER A 164 30.20 14.44 17.52
CA SER A 164 31.44 14.92 16.96
C SER A 164 32.36 15.16 18.15
N LEU A 165 33.37 14.31 18.30
CA LEU A 165 34.37 14.44 19.35
C LEU A 165 34.94 15.87 19.26
N PRO A 166 34.90 16.68 20.34
CA PRO A 166 35.58 17.96 20.35
C PRO A 166 37.08 17.70 20.28
N ALA A 167 37.73 18.17 19.23
CA ALA A 167 39.19 18.23 19.17
C ALA A 167 39.68 19.26 20.21
N LEU A 168 40.08 18.77 21.39
CA LEU A 168 40.76 19.48 22.46
C LEU A 168 42.11 18.76 22.63
N CYS A 169 43.31 19.34 22.63
CA CYS A 169 43.85 20.70 22.76
C CYS A 169 45.19 20.71 21.96
N ALA A 170 45.75 21.84 21.51
CA ALA A 170 46.62 22.68 22.34
C ALA A 170 46.76 24.11 21.78
N VAL A 171 46.52 25.07 22.68
CA VAL A 171 46.82 26.50 22.57
C VAL A 171 48.30 26.68 22.96
N GLN A 172 49.11 27.57 22.35
CA GLN A 172 49.39 28.95 22.82
C GLN A 172 50.42 29.60 21.85
N HIS A 173 50.07 30.73 21.20
CA HIS A 173 50.48 32.14 21.47
C HIS A 173 51.85 32.56 20.84
N VAL A 174 51.87 33.47 19.84
CA VAL A 174 52.13 34.96 19.93
C VAL A 174 53.65 35.26 20.04
N ASP A 175 54.37 36.10 19.28
CA ASP A 175 54.11 37.32 18.48
C ASP A 175 55.37 37.75 17.67
N LYS A 176 55.23 38.79 16.82
CA LYS A 176 56.22 39.77 16.30
C LYS A 176 56.97 39.57 14.96
N VAL A 177 56.57 40.43 14.01
CA VAL A 177 57.24 41.01 12.82
C VAL A 177 58.33 42.03 13.31
N PRO A 178 59.47 42.34 12.61
CA PRO A 178 59.47 43.22 11.43
C PRO A 178 60.68 43.03 10.44
N PRO A 179 61.05 43.98 9.55
CA PRO A 179 60.96 43.79 8.09
C PRO A 179 62.30 44.00 7.33
N SER A 180 62.44 43.50 6.10
CA SER A 180 63.35 44.11 5.12
C SER A 180 63.13 43.55 3.71
N SER A 181 62.60 44.40 2.81
CA SER A 181 62.87 44.31 1.37
C SER A 181 64.29 44.85 1.11
N PRO A 182 64.97 44.52 0.00
CA PRO A 182 64.56 45.07 -1.29
C PRO A 182 64.63 44.11 -2.48
N ALA A 183 63.87 44.50 -3.49
CA ALA A 183 63.88 44.01 -4.86
C ALA A 183 65.26 44.07 -5.53
N ARG A 184 65.52 43.12 -6.43
CA ARG A 184 65.72 43.44 -7.86
C ARG A 184 65.81 42.16 -8.70
N ALA A 185 65.00 42.13 -9.75
CA ALA A 185 65.17 41.28 -10.90
C ALA A 185 66.45 41.68 -11.65
N GLU A 186 67.21 40.71 -12.14
CA GLU A 186 67.91 40.84 -13.42
C GLU A 186 68.27 39.49 -14.01
N MET A 187 68.30 39.49 -15.33
CA MET A 187 68.04 38.38 -16.22
C MET A 187 69.28 37.51 -16.39
N ALA A 188 69.09 36.19 -16.34
CA ALA A 188 70.04 35.27 -16.93
C ALA A 188 69.89 35.36 -18.45
N GLU A 189 70.91 35.86 -19.13
CA GLU A 189 71.12 35.45 -20.50
C GLU A 189 72.60 35.50 -20.89
N LEU A 190 72.92 34.60 -21.82
CA LEU A 190 74.14 34.46 -22.60
C LEU A 190 75.26 33.65 -21.94
N LYS A 191 75.95 32.77 -22.64
CA LYS A 191 75.88 32.23 -24.01
C LYS A 191 77.11 31.34 -24.07
N ASN A 192 76.97 30.10 -24.50
CA ASN A 192 78.15 29.39 -24.99
C ASN A 192 78.20 29.64 -26.50
N MET A 193 79.28 30.31 -26.89
CA MET A 193 79.79 30.69 -28.22
C MET A 193 79.19 31.96 -28.85
#